data_AF-A0A967HNZ4-F1
#
_entry.id   AF-A0A967HNZ4-F1
#
_cell.length_a   1.000
_cell.length_b   1.000
_cell.length_c   1.000
_cell.angle_alpha   90.00
_cell.angle_beta   90.00
_cell.angle_gamma   90.00
#
_symmetry.space_group_name_H-M   'P 1'
#
loop_
_entity.id
_entity.type
_entity.pdbx_description
1 polymer ?
#
loop_
_entity_poly.entity_id
_entity_poly.type
_entity_poly.pdbx_seq_one_letter_code
_entity_poly.pdbx_strand_id
1 'polypeptide(L)'
;MTTMKRQSGFTLVEIAIVLVIVGLLLGGILKGQELINSARVRNLADQNAAVQAAYYGFIDRYRQIPGDWPAAAATTGIGVTVVSPTSANAGNGRIDDGDWDEASGVWEQLAGAGFIAGNYSGGGTAANYTDGTRAPVNAFNGSVLLGRMDQYQDNGTAVERLAFSFGNQIPAKILRELDVKLDDGRPLTGILRVSGTATGGWATMFTSVAACTTGTAPNIEWDVATDSQDCGAVSLY
;
A
#
# COMPACT_ATOMS: atom_id res chain seq x y z
N MET A 1 37.86 -17.75 58.78
CA MET A 1 36.50 -18.18 59.17
C MET A 1 35.52 -17.37 58.32
N THR A 2 35.03 -17.93 57.22
CA THR A 2 34.23 -17.21 56.23
C THR A 2 32.77 -17.25 56.67
N THR A 3 32.24 -16.12 57.12
CA THR A 3 30.83 -15.97 57.50
C THR A 3 29.95 -16.12 56.26
N MET A 4 29.18 -17.20 56.18
CA MET A 4 28.11 -17.34 55.18
C MET A 4 27.02 -16.30 55.46
N LYS A 5 26.84 -15.34 54.54
CA LYS A 5 25.68 -14.45 54.53
C LYS A 5 24.42 -15.28 54.24
N ARG A 6 23.43 -15.23 55.12
CA ARG A 6 22.08 -15.76 54.83
C ARG A 6 21.42 -14.86 53.78
N GLN A 7 21.04 -15.45 52.65
CA GLN A 7 20.27 -14.77 51.61
C GLN A 7 18.82 -14.66 52.10
N SER A 8 18.30 -13.43 52.23
CA SER A 8 16.88 -13.19 52.50
C SER A 8 16.07 -13.61 51.27
N GLY A 9 15.21 -14.61 51.42
CA GLY A 9 14.27 -15.01 50.35
C GLY A 9 13.19 -13.94 50.14
N PHE A 10 12.65 -13.87 48.92
CA PHE A 10 11.51 -13.02 48.60
C PHE A 10 10.24 -13.52 49.30
N THR A 11 9.37 -12.61 49.72
CA THR A 11 8.07 -12.96 50.27
C THR A 11 7.11 -13.39 49.15
N LEU A 12 6.14 -14.26 49.49
CA LEU A 12 5.12 -14.71 48.55
C LEU A 12 4.30 -13.52 48.00
N VAL A 13 4.05 -12.52 48.84
CA VAL A 13 3.31 -11.30 48.47
C VAL A 13 4.09 -10.45 47.46
N GLU A 14 5.40 -10.29 47.63
CA GLU A 14 6.23 -9.54 46.68
C GLU A 14 6.22 -10.19 45.29
N ILE A 15 6.34 -11.52 45.22
CA ILE A 15 6.28 -12.23 43.94
C ILE A 15 4.86 -12.16 43.33
N ALA A 16 3.81 -12.24 44.14
CA ALA A 16 2.43 -12.13 43.66
C ALA A 16 2.14 -10.79 42.97
N ILE A 17 2.56 -9.67 43.58
CA ILE A 17 2.37 -8.34 42.98
C ILE A 17 3.17 -8.20 41.69
N VAL A 18 4.40 -8.70 41.66
CA VAL A 18 5.24 -8.66 40.45
C VAL A 18 4.59 -9.43 39.30
N LEU A 19 4.06 -10.64 39.55
CA LEU A 19 3.37 -11.42 38.52
C LEU A 19 2.10 -10.73 38.00
N VAL A 20 1.35 -10.05 38.87
CA VAL A 20 0.18 -9.27 38.46
C VAL A 20 0.60 -8.11 37.56
N ILE A 21 1.63 -7.34 37.94
CA ILE A 21 2.12 -6.22 37.15
C ILE A 21 2.62 -6.72 35.78
N VAL A 22 3.41 -7.79 35.74
CA VAL A 22 3.89 -8.38 34.48
C VAL A 22 2.72 -8.87 33.63
N GLY A 23 1.72 -9.53 34.22
CA GLY A 23 0.52 -9.98 33.51
C GLY A 23 -0.27 -8.83 32.89
N LEU A 24 -0.47 -7.73 33.63
CA LEU A 24 -1.15 -6.54 33.13
C LEU A 24 -0.35 -5.84 32.04
N LEU A 25 0.97 -5.74 32.18
CA LEU A 25 1.84 -5.15 31.16
C LEU A 25 1.83 -5.97 29.87
N LEU A 26 1.96 -7.30 29.96
CA LEU A 26 1.89 -8.18 28.79
C LEU A 26 0.52 -8.09 28.10
N GLY A 27 -0.58 -8.11 28.86
CA GLY A 27 -1.92 -7.93 28.31
C GLY A 27 -2.13 -6.57 27.64
N GLY A 28 -1.59 -5.51 28.23
CA GLY A 28 -1.63 -4.15 27.66
C GLY A 28 -0.85 -4.03 26.35
N ILE A 29 0.34 -4.62 26.26
CA ILE A 29 1.19 -4.59 25.06
C ILE A 29 0.51 -5.32 23.90
N LEU A 30 -0.03 -6.53 24.13
CA LEU A 30 -0.73 -7.30 23.09
C LEU A 30 -1.92 -6.52 22.53
N LYS A 31 -2.72 -5.89 23.41
CA LYS A 31 -3.83 -5.05 22.94
C LYS A 31 -3.34 -3.82 22.19
N GLY A 32 -2.24 -3.20 22.64
CA GLY A 32 -1.61 -2.07 21.98
C GLY A 32 -1.16 -2.40 20.55
N GLN A 33 -0.56 -3.58 20.34
CA GLN A 33 -0.12 -4.04 19.01
C GLN A 33 -1.30 -4.21 18.05
N GLU A 34 -2.40 -4.85 18.49
CA GLU A 34 -3.60 -4.99 17.67
C GLU A 34 -4.25 -3.64 17.32
N LEU A 35 -4.23 -2.67 18.25
CA LEU A 35 -4.73 -1.33 17.98
C LEU A 35 -3.89 -0.59 16.92
N ILE A 36 -2.56 -0.77 16.94
CA ILE A 36 -1.65 -0.23 15.92
C ILE A 36 -1.93 -0.87 14.56
N ASN A 37 -2.09 -2.19 14.50
CA ASN A 37 -2.41 -2.91 13.27
C ASN A 37 -3.74 -2.43 12.67
N SER A 38 -4.79 -2.33 13.50
CA SER A 38 -6.07 -1.77 13.09
C SER A 38 -5.97 -0.31 12.60
N ALA A 39 -5.07 0.49 13.18
CA ALA A 39 -4.84 1.87 12.73
C ALA A 39 -4.15 1.91 11.36
N ARG A 40 -3.19 1.00 11.10
CA ARG A 40 -2.55 0.85 9.79
C ARG A 40 -3.55 0.41 8.73
N VAL A 41 -4.41 -0.58 9.03
CA VAL A 41 -5.50 -1.00 8.12
C VAL A 41 -6.44 0.16 7.78
N ARG A 42 -6.82 0.97 8.79
CA ARG A 42 -7.63 2.18 8.56
C ARG A 42 -6.90 3.16 7.64
N ASN A 43 -5.63 3.45 7.90
CA ASN A 43 -4.84 4.36 7.09
C ASN A 43 -4.76 3.93 5.62
N LEU A 44 -4.56 2.63 5.34
CA LEU A 44 -4.56 2.11 3.96
C LEU A 44 -5.92 2.28 3.30
N ALA A 45 -7.02 1.91 3.98
CA ALA A 45 -8.37 2.09 3.45
C ALA A 45 -8.70 3.57 3.16
N ASP A 46 -8.32 4.46 4.08
CA ASP A 46 -8.54 5.91 3.93
C ASP A 46 -7.69 6.48 2.79
N GLN A 47 -6.45 5.99 2.61
CA GLN A 47 -5.58 6.35 1.49
C GLN A 47 -6.21 5.96 0.15
N ASN A 48 -6.73 4.74 0.02
CA ASN A 48 -7.43 4.29 -1.20
C ASN A 48 -8.62 5.20 -1.54
N ALA A 49 -9.48 5.46 -0.54
CA ALA A 49 -10.64 6.32 -0.71
C ALA A 49 -10.25 7.78 -1.09
N ALA A 50 -9.20 8.31 -0.47
CA ALA A 50 -8.69 9.65 -0.76
C ALA A 50 -8.12 9.75 -2.19
N VAL A 51 -7.34 8.75 -2.61
CA VAL A 51 -6.80 8.69 -3.98
C VAL A 51 -7.92 8.56 -5.00
N GLN A 52 -8.92 7.71 -4.75
CA GLN A 52 -10.08 7.55 -5.63
C GLN A 52 -10.86 8.87 -5.76
N ALA A 53 -11.11 9.57 -4.65
CA ALA A 53 -11.78 10.86 -4.65
C ALA A 53 -10.96 11.94 -5.40
N ALA A 54 -9.64 11.98 -5.18
CA ALA A 54 -8.74 12.89 -5.87
C ALA A 54 -8.73 12.64 -7.39
N TYR A 55 -8.65 11.38 -7.81
CA TYR A 55 -8.64 10.97 -9.21
C TYR A 55 -9.91 11.43 -9.94
N TYR A 56 -11.09 11.09 -9.42
CA TYR A 56 -12.36 11.49 -10.04
C TYR A 56 -12.63 12.99 -9.93
N GLY A 57 -12.23 13.62 -8.82
CA GLY A 57 -12.32 15.07 -8.66
C GLY A 57 -11.48 15.83 -9.68
N PHE A 58 -10.28 15.33 -9.98
CA PHE A 58 -9.41 15.90 -11.01
C PHE A 58 -10.05 15.80 -12.40
N ILE A 59 -10.60 14.62 -12.74
CA ILE A 59 -11.30 14.40 -14.01
C ILE A 59 -12.52 15.32 -14.13
N ASP A 60 -13.30 15.52 -13.06
CA ASP A 60 -14.47 16.42 -13.15
C ASP A 60 -14.06 17.88 -13.35
N ARG A 61 -13.00 18.32 -12.66
CA ARG A 61 -12.50 19.70 -12.73
C ARG A 61 -11.83 20.02 -14.07
N TYR A 62 -10.93 19.16 -14.54
CA TYR A 62 -10.10 19.45 -15.70
C TYR A 62 -10.55 18.75 -16.98
N ARG A 63 -11.44 17.74 -16.89
CA ARG A 63 -11.81 16.87 -18.02
C ARG A 63 -10.61 16.16 -18.65
N GLN A 64 -9.59 15.89 -17.83
CA GLN A 64 -8.34 15.21 -18.20
C GLN A 64 -8.07 14.11 -17.19
N ILE A 65 -7.37 13.05 -17.61
CA ILE A 65 -6.93 11.99 -16.71
C ILE A 65 -5.58 12.41 -16.09
N PRO A 66 -5.46 12.43 -14.76
CA PRO A 66 -4.19 12.77 -14.12
C PRO A 66 -3.14 11.72 -14.48
N GLY A 67 -1.93 12.17 -14.78
CA GLY A 67 -0.84 11.30 -15.22
C GLY A 67 -0.85 10.95 -16.71
N ASP A 68 -1.97 11.13 -17.41
CA ASP A 68 -2.05 11.05 -18.88
C ASP A 68 -1.94 12.44 -19.53
N TRP A 69 -2.41 13.48 -18.84
CA TRP A 69 -2.44 14.84 -19.39
C TRP A 69 -1.01 15.37 -19.68
N PRO A 70 -0.65 15.71 -20.94
CA PRO A 70 0.72 16.11 -21.26
C PRO A 70 1.23 17.29 -20.42
N ALA A 71 2.45 17.20 -19.89
CA ALA A 71 3.01 18.13 -18.90
C ALA A 71 2.90 19.62 -19.30
N ALA A 72 3.12 19.97 -20.57
CA ALA A 72 2.99 21.35 -21.05
C ALA A 72 1.55 21.88 -20.97
N ALA A 73 0.57 21.03 -21.30
CA ALA A 73 -0.85 21.37 -21.21
C ALA A 73 -1.31 21.40 -19.75
N ALA A 74 -0.89 20.43 -18.94
CA ALA A 74 -1.14 20.40 -17.50
C ALA A 74 -0.57 21.63 -16.79
N THR A 75 0.64 22.06 -17.14
CA THR A 75 1.27 23.26 -16.58
C THR A 75 0.39 24.50 -16.77
N THR A 76 -0.13 24.67 -17.99
CA THR A 76 -1.00 25.80 -18.32
C THR A 76 -2.36 25.69 -17.65
N GLY A 77 -2.95 24.49 -17.63
CA GLY A 77 -4.31 24.29 -17.13
C GLY A 77 -4.43 24.25 -15.61
N ILE A 78 -3.41 23.74 -14.91
CA ILE A 78 -3.34 23.73 -13.43
C ILE A 78 -2.81 25.09 -12.92
N GLY A 79 -1.93 25.74 -13.69
CA GLY A 79 -1.32 27.01 -13.30
C GLY A 79 -0.07 26.85 -12.41
N VAL A 80 0.55 25.67 -12.43
CA VAL A 80 1.80 25.35 -11.74
C VAL A 80 2.71 24.58 -12.70
N THR A 81 4.03 24.67 -12.55
CA THR A 81 4.95 23.88 -13.37
C THR A 81 4.78 22.40 -13.09
N VAL A 82 4.47 21.63 -14.14
CA VAL A 82 4.39 20.16 -14.15
C VAL A 82 5.45 19.66 -15.11
N VAL A 83 6.21 18.63 -14.72
CA VAL A 83 7.29 18.07 -15.54
C VAL A 83 6.96 16.70 -16.13
N SER A 84 5.92 16.00 -15.66
CA SER A 84 5.47 14.69 -16.16
C SER A 84 3.95 14.60 -16.45
N PRO A 85 3.52 13.74 -17.40
CA PRO A 85 4.35 12.97 -18.32
C PRO A 85 4.85 13.79 -19.52
N THR A 86 5.98 13.34 -20.04
CA THR A 86 6.58 13.72 -21.33
C THR A 86 6.69 12.53 -22.29
N SER A 87 6.24 11.34 -21.88
CA SER A 87 6.21 10.14 -22.70
C SER A 87 5.35 10.33 -23.96
N ALA A 88 5.60 9.50 -24.97
CA ALA A 88 4.83 9.53 -26.22
C ALA A 88 3.38 9.01 -26.06
N ASN A 89 3.09 8.36 -24.92
CA ASN A 89 1.76 7.86 -24.59
C ASN A 89 0.86 8.94 -23.99
N ALA A 90 1.43 10.02 -23.45
CA ALA A 90 0.69 11.11 -22.84
C ALA A 90 -0.41 11.67 -23.77
N GLY A 91 -1.64 11.71 -23.25
CA GLY A 91 -2.83 12.20 -23.93
C GLY A 91 -3.60 11.11 -24.68
N ASN A 92 -3.36 9.84 -24.38
CA ASN A 92 -4.03 8.70 -25.00
C ASN A 92 -5.29 8.22 -24.23
N GLY A 93 -5.59 8.86 -23.10
CA GLY A 93 -6.77 8.59 -22.29
C GLY A 93 -6.58 7.48 -21.25
N ARG A 94 -5.35 7.12 -20.88
CA ARG A 94 -5.04 6.12 -19.85
C ARG A 94 -3.65 6.33 -19.25
N ILE A 95 -3.41 5.65 -18.13
CA ILE A 95 -2.10 5.56 -17.49
C ILE A 95 -1.60 4.15 -17.79
N ASP A 96 -0.64 4.01 -18.70
CA ASP A 96 -0.23 2.73 -19.29
C ASP A 96 0.72 1.92 -18.41
N ASP A 97 0.56 0.59 -18.38
CA ASP A 97 1.46 -0.29 -17.63
C ASP A 97 2.92 -0.12 -18.07
N GLY A 98 3.79 0.05 -17.08
CA GLY A 98 5.21 0.25 -17.28
C GLY A 98 5.62 1.67 -17.66
N ASP A 99 4.68 2.59 -17.91
CA ASP A 99 4.98 4.00 -18.11
C ASP A 99 5.13 4.71 -16.76
N TRP A 100 6.37 4.69 -16.25
CA TRP A 100 6.72 5.36 -14.99
C TRP A 100 6.52 6.88 -15.04
N ASP A 101 6.59 7.47 -16.23
CA ASP A 101 6.46 8.91 -16.41
C ASP A 101 5.00 9.34 -16.23
N GLU A 102 4.07 8.55 -16.77
CA GLU A 102 2.64 8.73 -16.50
C GLU A 102 2.30 8.43 -15.05
N ALA A 103 2.78 7.30 -14.51
CA ALA A 103 2.50 6.90 -13.13
C ALA A 103 2.96 7.93 -12.10
N SER A 104 4.09 8.62 -12.34
CA SER A 104 4.60 9.67 -11.45
C SER A 104 3.91 11.02 -11.72
N GLY A 105 3.56 11.28 -12.98
CA GLY A 105 2.73 12.40 -13.40
C GLY A 105 1.36 12.41 -12.70
N VAL A 106 0.78 11.24 -12.37
CA VAL A 106 -0.46 11.16 -11.58
C VAL A 106 -0.31 11.98 -10.29
N TRP A 107 0.74 11.70 -9.52
CA TRP A 107 0.92 12.29 -8.21
C TRP A 107 1.33 13.76 -8.30
N GLU A 108 2.20 14.11 -9.24
CA GLU A 108 2.59 15.49 -9.51
C GLU A 108 1.37 16.35 -9.86
N GLN A 109 0.52 15.90 -10.78
CA GLN A 109 -0.64 16.66 -11.23
C GLN A 109 -1.72 16.76 -10.15
N LEU A 110 -1.98 15.68 -9.41
CA LEU A 110 -2.93 15.70 -8.28
C LEU A 110 -2.48 16.65 -7.18
N ALA A 111 -1.18 16.64 -6.83
CA ALA A 111 -0.63 17.52 -5.81
C ALA A 111 -0.58 18.98 -6.30
N GLY A 112 -0.14 19.21 -7.53
CA GLY A 112 -0.09 20.54 -8.14
C GLY A 112 -1.48 21.20 -8.25
N ALA A 113 -2.53 20.39 -8.46
CA ALA A 113 -3.91 20.85 -8.47
C ALA A 113 -4.55 20.97 -7.06
N GLY A 114 -3.86 20.54 -6.01
CA GLY A 114 -4.31 20.63 -4.62
C GLY A 114 -5.32 19.56 -4.20
N PHE A 115 -5.43 18.44 -4.93
CA PHE A 115 -6.29 17.31 -4.53
C PHE A 115 -5.65 16.43 -3.46
N ILE A 116 -4.32 16.36 -3.44
CA ILE A 116 -3.54 15.65 -2.43
C ILE A 116 -2.43 16.55 -1.88
N ALA A 117 -1.97 16.25 -0.68
CA ALA A 117 -0.79 16.89 -0.11
C ALA A 117 0.49 16.23 -0.64
N GLY A 118 1.54 17.03 -0.81
CA GLY A 118 2.85 16.55 -1.26
C GLY A 118 3.46 17.48 -2.28
N ASN A 119 4.71 17.19 -2.64
CA ASN A 119 5.40 17.84 -3.76
C ASN A 119 6.14 16.75 -4.52
N TYR A 120 5.55 16.32 -5.63
CA TYR A 120 6.06 15.19 -6.42
C TYR A 120 6.73 15.70 -7.69
N SER A 121 7.90 15.16 -8.01
CA SER A 121 8.78 15.73 -9.05
C SER A 121 8.70 15.05 -10.42
N GLY A 122 7.72 14.15 -10.64
CA GLY A 122 7.60 13.36 -11.87
C GLY A 122 8.83 12.47 -12.15
N GLY A 123 8.83 11.76 -13.28
CA GLY A 123 9.99 11.04 -13.81
C GLY A 123 9.71 9.63 -14.35
N GLY A 124 10.51 9.21 -15.34
CA GLY A 124 10.23 8.03 -16.15
C GLY A 124 11.00 6.74 -15.84
N THR A 125 11.44 6.47 -14.61
CA THR A 125 12.11 5.19 -14.29
C THR A 125 11.65 4.57 -12.96
N ALA A 126 11.73 3.24 -12.86
CA ALA A 126 11.39 2.49 -11.65
C ALA A 126 12.20 2.92 -10.41
N ALA A 127 13.52 3.05 -10.56
CA ALA A 127 14.43 3.43 -9.46
C ALA A 127 14.09 4.80 -8.89
N ASN A 128 13.66 5.70 -9.77
CA ASN A 128 13.20 7.02 -9.41
C ASN A 128 11.85 6.94 -8.69
N TYR A 129 10.92 6.13 -9.17
CA TYR A 129 9.57 6.08 -8.60
C TYR A 129 9.55 5.72 -7.11
N THR A 130 10.41 4.78 -6.70
CA THR A 130 10.43 4.24 -5.33
C THR A 130 11.24 5.05 -4.32
N ASP A 131 11.74 6.24 -4.67
CA ASP A 131 12.55 7.08 -3.78
C ASP A 131 11.74 7.93 -2.78
N GLY A 132 10.41 7.85 -2.84
CA GLY A 132 9.48 8.59 -1.98
C GLY A 132 9.25 10.04 -2.39
N THR A 133 9.85 10.51 -3.49
CA THR A 133 9.69 11.89 -4.00
C THR A 133 8.80 11.98 -5.22
N ARG A 134 8.39 10.84 -5.79
CA ARG A 134 7.56 10.77 -7.02
C ARG A 134 6.19 10.17 -6.80
N ALA A 135 6.03 9.42 -5.71
CA ALA A 135 4.77 8.85 -5.30
C ALA A 135 4.62 8.96 -3.77
N PRO A 136 3.38 9.02 -3.26
CA PRO A 136 3.12 8.79 -1.86
C PRO A 136 3.64 7.40 -1.43
N VAL A 137 3.86 7.25 -0.13
CA VAL A 137 4.16 5.96 0.49
C VAL A 137 2.98 5.47 1.32
N ASN A 138 2.88 4.16 1.47
CA ASN A 138 1.96 3.49 2.37
C ASN A 138 2.47 3.58 3.83
N ALA A 139 1.68 3.08 4.78
CA ALA A 139 2.03 3.06 6.21
C ALA A 139 3.29 2.25 6.58
N PHE A 140 3.86 1.51 5.62
CA PHE A 140 5.01 0.62 5.74
C PHE A 140 6.20 1.09 4.90
N ASN A 141 6.14 2.31 4.35
CA ASN A 141 7.19 2.93 3.53
C ASN A 141 7.37 2.30 2.12
N GLY A 142 6.42 1.49 1.68
CA GLY A 142 6.30 1.06 0.28
C GLY A 142 5.64 2.14 -0.56
N SER A 143 6.14 2.41 -1.77
CA SER A 143 5.52 3.39 -2.66
C SER A 143 4.20 2.87 -3.20
N VAL A 144 3.20 3.74 -3.34
CA VAL A 144 1.89 3.38 -3.93
C VAL A 144 1.87 3.73 -5.42
N LEU A 145 0.99 3.08 -6.18
CA LEU A 145 0.88 3.32 -7.62
C LEU A 145 -0.58 3.33 -8.06
N LEU A 146 -0.93 4.22 -8.98
CA LEU A 146 -2.23 4.24 -9.64
C LEU A 146 -2.00 4.18 -11.15
N GLY A 147 -2.61 3.20 -11.81
CA GLY A 147 -2.52 3.07 -13.26
C GLY A 147 -3.26 1.85 -13.78
N ARG A 148 -3.25 1.64 -15.10
CA ARG A 148 -3.81 0.41 -15.68
C ARG A 148 -2.80 -0.70 -15.61
N MET A 149 -3.18 -1.82 -15.01
CA MET A 149 -2.30 -2.98 -14.84
C MET A 149 -3.09 -4.28 -14.83
N ASP A 150 -2.44 -5.38 -15.19
CA ASP A 150 -2.91 -6.76 -14.98
C ASP A 150 -2.07 -7.47 -13.90
N GLN A 151 -1.28 -6.72 -13.14
CA GLN A 151 -0.29 -7.21 -12.17
C GLN A 151 -0.94 -7.56 -10.82
N TYR A 152 -2.03 -8.30 -10.86
CA TYR A 152 -2.75 -8.86 -9.71
C TYR A 152 -3.12 -10.31 -10.01
N GLN A 153 -3.46 -11.10 -8.98
CA GLN A 153 -3.96 -12.46 -9.24
C GLN A 153 -5.48 -12.52 -9.36
N ASP A 154 -5.93 -13.37 -10.28
CA ASP A 154 -7.33 -13.70 -10.49
C ASP A 154 -7.47 -15.23 -10.58
N ASN A 155 -8.69 -15.75 -10.46
CA ASN A 155 -8.99 -17.18 -10.63
C ASN A 155 -8.83 -17.62 -12.11
N GLY A 156 -8.58 -16.67 -13.02
CA GLY A 156 -8.22 -16.89 -14.42
C GLY A 156 -7.01 -16.04 -14.82
N THR A 157 -6.98 -15.59 -16.06
CA THR A 157 -5.98 -14.63 -16.51
C THR A 157 -6.38 -13.23 -16.04
N ALA A 158 -5.48 -12.55 -15.34
CA ALA A 158 -5.69 -11.15 -14.96
C ALA A 158 -5.85 -10.29 -16.21
N VAL A 159 -6.78 -9.34 -16.15
CA VAL A 159 -7.07 -8.42 -17.25
C VAL A 159 -6.62 -7.03 -16.86
N GLU A 160 -6.07 -6.29 -17.80
CA GLU A 160 -5.65 -4.92 -17.55
C GLU A 160 -6.85 -4.05 -17.14
N ARG A 161 -6.77 -3.45 -15.95
CA ARG A 161 -7.78 -2.56 -15.38
C ARG A 161 -7.12 -1.40 -14.68
N LEU A 162 -7.82 -0.27 -14.57
CA LEU A 162 -7.39 0.80 -13.68
C LEU A 162 -7.38 0.26 -12.25
N ALA A 163 -6.25 0.38 -11.59
CA ALA A 163 -6.08 -0.18 -10.27
C ALA A 163 -5.11 0.64 -9.44
N PHE A 164 -5.35 0.63 -8.13
CA PHE A 164 -4.50 1.24 -7.12
C PHE A 164 -3.70 0.15 -6.40
N SER A 165 -2.39 0.14 -6.62
CA SER A 165 -1.46 -0.70 -5.87
C SER A 165 -1.11 -0.02 -4.54
N PHE A 166 -1.31 -0.76 -3.45
CA PHE A 166 -0.87 -0.35 -2.12
C PHE A 166 0.65 -0.44 -1.94
N GLY A 167 1.38 -0.92 -2.95
CA GLY A 167 2.81 -1.18 -2.89
C GLY A 167 3.14 -2.50 -2.19
N ASN A 168 4.35 -2.58 -1.65
CA ASN A 168 4.90 -3.73 -0.95
C ASN A 168 5.10 -3.47 0.55
N GLN A 169 5.79 -4.40 1.23
CA GLN A 169 6.13 -4.31 2.67
C GLN A 169 4.93 -4.32 3.62
N ILE A 170 3.78 -4.81 3.15
CA ILE A 170 2.58 -4.94 3.98
C ILE A 170 2.49 -6.39 4.49
N PRO A 171 2.30 -6.63 5.80
CA PRO A 171 2.11 -7.98 6.32
C PRO A 171 0.83 -8.66 5.79
N ALA A 172 0.88 -9.97 5.54
CA ALA A 172 -0.28 -10.73 5.05
C ALA A 172 -1.50 -10.62 5.98
N LYS A 173 -1.31 -10.60 7.31
CA LYS A 173 -2.39 -10.36 8.29
C LYS A 173 -3.06 -8.99 8.10
N ILE A 174 -2.27 -7.95 7.83
CA ILE A 174 -2.80 -6.59 7.59
C ILE A 174 -3.60 -6.55 6.29
N LEU A 175 -3.10 -7.20 5.22
CA LEU A 175 -3.83 -7.31 3.97
C LEU A 175 -5.13 -8.09 4.14
N ARG A 176 -5.13 -9.21 4.89
CA ARG A 176 -6.35 -9.94 5.21
C ARG A 176 -7.39 -9.07 5.91
N GLU A 177 -6.98 -8.26 6.88
CA GLU A 177 -7.87 -7.34 7.61
C GLU A 177 -8.38 -6.20 6.72
N LEU A 178 -7.52 -5.67 5.84
CA LEU A 178 -7.90 -4.68 4.83
C LEU A 178 -8.94 -5.25 3.86
N ASP A 179 -8.77 -6.50 3.44
CA ASP A 179 -9.66 -7.24 2.56
C ASP A 179 -11.05 -7.43 3.18
N VAL A 180 -11.15 -7.93 4.43
CA VAL A 180 -12.46 -7.98 5.14
C VAL A 180 -13.14 -6.60 5.17
N LYS A 181 -12.35 -5.54 5.32
CA LYS A 181 -12.88 -4.19 5.48
C LYS A 181 -13.36 -3.61 4.13
N LEU A 182 -12.74 -3.97 3.03
CA LEU A 182 -13.05 -3.43 1.70
C LEU A 182 -14.00 -4.34 0.90
N ASP A 183 -13.96 -5.67 1.07
CA ASP A 183 -14.77 -6.61 0.28
C ASP A 183 -15.14 -7.95 0.96
N ASP A 184 -14.67 -9.09 0.45
CA ASP A 184 -15.05 -10.46 0.79
C ASP A 184 -13.96 -11.21 1.57
N GLY A 185 -12.76 -10.64 1.65
CA GLY A 185 -11.69 -11.23 2.40
C GLY A 185 -10.96 -12.40 1.74
N ARG A 186 -11.09 -12.55 0.42
CA ARG A 186 -10.33 -13.51 -0.36
C ARG A 186 -9.40 -12.78 -1.34
N PRO A 187 -8.10 -13.17 -1.38
CA PRO A 187 -7.09 -12.49 -2.19
C PRO A 187 -7.31 -12.54 -3.71
N LEU A 188 -8.18 -13.42 -4.20
CA LEU A 188 -8.43 -13.67 -5.63
C LEU A 188 -9.86 -13.32 -6.06
N THR A 189 -10.68 -12.73 -5.20
CA THR A 189 -12.04 -12.31 -5.57
C THR A 189 -12.29 -10.89 -5.09
N GLY A 190 -13.46 -10.33 -5.39
CA GLY A 190 -13.75 -8.95 -4.99
C GLY A 190 -12.93 -7.90 -5.72
N ILE A 191 -12.82 -6.73 -5.07
CA ILE A 191 -12.16 -5.53 -5.60
C ILE A 191 -10.73 -5.41 -5.10
N LEU A 192 -10.39 -6.00 -3.95
CA LEU A 192 -9.04 -6.02 -3.43
C LEU A 192 -8.43 -7.38 -3.77
N ARG A 193 -7.36 -7.33 -4.57
CA ARG A 193 -6.65 -8.52 -5.05
C ARG A 193 -5.24 -8.53 -4.51
N VAL A 194 -4.69 -9.73 -4.28
CA VAL A 194 -3.26 -9.85 -4.03
C VAL A 194 -2.49 -9.38 -5.26
N SER A 195 -1.43 -8.62 -5.02
CA SER A 195 -0.48 -8.22 -6.04
C SER A 195 0.05 -9.46 -6.76
N GLY A 196 0.16 -9.39 -8.08
CA GLY A 196 0.61 -10.49 -8.92
C GLY A 196 2.13 -10.60 -8.98
N THR A 197 2.63 -11.74 -9.47
CA THR A 197 4.03 -11.85 -9.88
C THR A 197 4.13 -11.38 -11.32
N ALA A 198 4.63 -10.17 -11.56
CA ALA A 198 4.62 -9.58 -12.89
C ALA A 198 5.89 -9.89 -13.68
N THR A 199 5.74 -10.11 -14.99
CA THR A 199 6.82 -10.15 -15.99
C THR A 199 6.80 -8.86 -16.82
N GLY A 200 7.54 -7.83 -16.38
CA GLY A 200 7.68 -6.54 -17.09
C GLY A 200 6.95 -5.37 -16.40
N GLY A 201 7.18 -4.14 -16.88
CA GLY A 201 6.46 -2.95 -16.42
C GLY A 201 6.70 -2.58 -14.95
N TRP A 202 5.63 -2.19 -14.24
CA TRP A 202 5.68 -1.78 -12.83
C TRP A 202 5.95 -2.92 -11.83
N ALA A 203 6.27 -4.13 -12.31
CA ALA A 203 6.55 -5.34 -11.54
C ALA A 203 7.40 -5.16 -10.27
N THR A 204 8.36 -4.22 -10.26
CA THR A 204 9.21 -3.95 -9.09
C THR A 204 8.45 -3.46 -7.86
N MET A 205 7.20 -3.03 -8.03
CA MET A 205 6.31 -2.61 -6.94
C MET A 205 5.46 -3.74 -6.37
N PHE A 206 5.52 -4.93 -6.97
CA PHE A 206 4.69 -6.07 -6.64
C PHE A 206 5.57 -7.19 -6.08
N THR A 207 5.13 -7.81 -4.99
CA THR A 207 5.90 -8.87 -4.32
C THR A 207 5.47 -10.25 -4.79
N SER A 208 6.32 -11.26 -4.56
CA SER A 208 6.02 -12.64 -4.97
C SER A 208 4.85 -13.23 -4.18
N VAL A 209 3.79 -13.62 -4.90
CA VAL A 209 2.50 -14.04 -4.31
C VAL A 209 2.58 -15.31 -3.45
N ALA A 210 3.57 -16.16 -3.72
CA ALA A 210 3.74 -17.43 -3.00
C ALA A 210 4.03 -17.27 -1.50
N ALA A 211 4.46 -16.09 -1.05
CA ALA A 211 4.70 -15.79 0.36
C ALA A 211 3.45 -15.22 1.07
N CYS A 212 2.44 -14.79 0.32
CA CYS A 212 1.34 -13.96 0.83
C CYS A 212 -0.01 -14.68 0.85
N THR A 213 -0.11 -15.79 0.13
CA THR A 213 -1.33 -16.58 0.00
C THR A 213 -1.06 -18.05 0.21
N THR A 214 -2.09 -18.78 0.63
CA THR A 214 -2.05 -20.21 0.86
C THR A 214 -3.27 -20.90 0.26
N GLY A 215 -3.18 -22.21 0.07
CA GLY A 215 -4.23 -23.02 -0.54
C GLY A 215 -4.02 -23.25 -2.04
N THR A 216 -5.08 -23.73 -2.70
CA THR A 216 -5.09 -24.04 -4.13
C THR A 216 -6.38 -23.52 -4.74
N ALA A 217 -6.30 -23.07 -5.99
CA ALA A 217 -7.47 -22.53 -6.69
C ALA A 217 -8.62 -23.56 -6.71
N PRO A 218 -9.87 -23.15 -6.43
CA PRO A 218 -10.32 -21.76 -6.25
C PRO A 218 -10.29 -21.25 -4.79
N ASN A 219 -9.85 -22.06 -3.83
CA ASN A 219 -9.87 -21.73 -2.39
C ASN A 219 -8.50 -21.21 -1.93
N ILE A 220 -8.10 -20.06 -2.48
CA ILE A 220 -6.88 -19.38 -2.05
C ILE A 220 -7.25 -18.35 -0.99
N GLU A 221 -6.48 -18.32 0.09
CA GLU A 221 -6.65 -17.44 1.25
C GLU A 221 -5.35 -16.67 1.51
N TRP A 222 -5.44 -15.56 2.25
CA TRP A 222 -4.24 -14.88 2.74
C TRP A 222 -3.49 -15.78 3.74
N ASP A 223 -2.17 -15.90 3.59
CA ASP A 223 -1.34 -16.70 4.50
C ASP A 223 -1.02 -15.94 5.79
N VAL A 224 -2.01 -15.85 6.67
CA VAL A 224 -1.89 -15.25 8.00
C VAL A 224 -1.09 -16.11 8.99
N ALA A 225 -0.80 -17.37 8.66
CA ALA A 225 -0.07 -18.29 9.53
C ALA A 225 1.44 -18.08 9.38
N THR A 226 1.93 -17.98 8.14
CA THR A 226 3.32 -17.59 7.86
C THR A 226 3.53 -16.09 8.07
N ASP A 227 2.52 -15.27 7.76
CA ASP A 227 2.51 -13.81 7.89
C ASP A 227 3.76 -13.17 7.25
N SER A 228 3.97 -13.40 5.96
CA SER A 228 5.03 -12.69 5.23
C SER A 228 4.87 -11.18 5.41
N GLN A 229 5.98 -10.51 5.72
CA GLN A 229 6.02 -9.06 5.97
C GLN A 229 6.17 -8.26 4.67
N ASP A 230 6.40 -8.93 3.53
CA ASP A 230 6.58 -8.30 2.23
C ASP A 230 5.51 -8.78 1.24
N CYS A 231 4.28 -8.34 1.51
CA CYS A 231 3.14 -8.54 0.63
C CYS A 231 2.67 -7.23 0.03
N GLY A 232 1.93 -7.36 -1.07
CA GLY A 232 1.23 -6.26 -1.72
C GLY A 232 -0.19 -6.65 -2.09
N ALA A 233 -1.03 -5.63 -2.25
CA ALA A 233 -2.37 -5.78 -2.79
C ALA A 233 -2.68 -4.65 -3.77
N VAL A 234 -3.71 -4.87 -4.58
CA VAL A 234 -4.21 -3.97 -5.60
C VAL A 234 -5.72 -3.83 -5.44
N SER A 235 -6.22 -2.60 -5.36
CA SER A 235 -7.65 -2.30 -5.43
C SER A 235 -8.03 -2.01 -6.88
N LEU A 236 -8.94 -2.79 -7.44
CA LEU A 236 -9.48 -2.62 -8.79
C LEU A 236 -10.57 -1.55 -8.79
N TYR A 237 -10.52 -0.66 -9.78
CA TYR A 237 -11.56 0.33 -10.04
C TYR A 237 -12.52 -0.10 -11.18
#